data_AF-A0A9P7YES9-F1
#
_entry.id   AF-A0A9P7YES9-F1
#
_cell.length_a   1.000
_cell.length_b   1.000
_cell.length_c   1.000
_cell.angle_alpha   90.00
_cell.angle_beta   90.00
_cell.angle_gamma   90.00
#
_symmetry.space_group_name_H-M   'P 1'
#
loop_
_entity.id
_entity.type
_entity.pdbx_description
1 polymer ?
#
loop_
_entity_poly.entity_id
_entity_poly.type
_entity_poly.pdbx_seq_one_letter_code
_entity_poly.pdbx_strand_id
1 'polypeptide(L)'
;MGIDDENVLTGFEEAEVRDPSPCKVDGDRVIYTSRQMRVREVSAGRPVLCDFGEARIGDGKSAEDIQPFLYRAPEVILRKSWDKKVDIWNLGVLSKHLFDARDANNETTNTCHTVASISFLYSVRTLDFESLIMSVKIDRRIPK
;
A
#
# COMPACT_ATOMS: atom_id res chain seq x y z
N MET A 1 -1.12 10.45 1.74
CA MET A 1 -2.32 9.99 2.45
C MET A 1 -2.98 11.21 3.07
N GLY A 2 -4.09 11.66 2.50
CA GLY A 2 -4.90 12.73 3.08
C GLY A 2 -6.17 12.09 3.64
N ILE A 3 -6.63 12.57 4.79
CA ILE A 3 -7.99 12.32 5.22
C ILE A 3 -8.81 13.41 4.54
N ASP A 4 -9.62 13.04 3.55
CA ASP A 4 -10.42 14.01 2.80
C ASP A 4 -11.54 14.64 3.65
N ASP A 5 -11.95 13.95 4.70
CA ASP A 5 -13.01 14.35 5.64
C ASP A 5 -12.51 14.25 7.08
N GLU A 6 -12.03 15.36 7.65
CA GLU A 6 -11.53 15.43 9.03
C GLU A 6 -12.60 15.01 10.06
N ASN A 7 -13.89 15.08 9.71
CA ASN A 7 -14.98 14.63 10.59
C ASN A 7 -14.90 13.13 10.90
N VAL A 8 -14.20 12.33 10.08
CA VAL A 8 -13.95 10.90 10.36
C VAL A 8 -13.13 10.74 11.64
N LEU A 9 -12.13 11.60 11.86
CA LEU A 9 -11.32 11.57 13.08
C LEU A 9 -12.12 12.08 14.28
N THR A 10 -12.83 13.20 14.13
CA THR A 10 -13.67 13.77 15.19
C THR A 10 -14.72 12.77 15.65
N GLY A 11 -15.44 12.14 14.71
CA GLY A 11 -16.44 11.12 15.05
C GLY A 11 -15.82 9.84 15.67
N PHE A 12 -14.57 9.51 15.33
CA PHE A 12 -13.85 8.41 15.95
C PHE A 12 -13.47 8.73 17.41
N GLU A 13 -12.97 9.94 17.67
CA GLU A 13 -12.66 10.42 19.02
C GLU A 13 -13.91 10.50 19.90
N GLU A 14 -14.99 11.12 19.41
CA GLU A 14 -16.27 11.20 20.13
C GLU A 14 -16.83 9.81 20.45
N ALA A 15 -16.65 8.84 19.55
CA ALA A 15 -17.08 7.47 19.79
C ALA A 15 -16.26 6.79 20.90
N GLU A 16 -14.96 7.04 20.99
CA GLU A 16 -14.10 6.53 22.06
C GLU A 16 -14.41 7.20 23.41
N VAL A 17 -14.74 8.49 23.41
CA VAL A 17 -15.18 9.20 24.63
C VAL A 17 -16.51 8.67 25.14
N ARG A 18 -17.47 8.43 24.24
CA ARG A 18 -18.82 7.95 24.61
C ARG A 18 -18.82 6.48 25.04
N ASP A 19 -17.99 5.67 24.40
CA ASP A 19 -17.89 4.23 24.61
C ASP A 19 -16.41 3.85 24.64
N PRO A 20 -15.74 3.83 25.80
CA PRO A 20 -14.31 3.55 25.87
C PRO A 20 -13.98 2.13 25.44
N SER A 21 -12.92 1.98 24.65
CA SER A 21 -12.45 0.66 24.21
C SER A 21 -11.99 -0.19 25.40
N PRO A 22 -12.23 -1.51 25.38
CA PRO A 22 -11.76 -2.40 26.43
C PRO A 22 -10.25 -2.24 26.64
N CYS A 23 -9.85 -1.96 27.88
CA CYS A 23 -8.45 -1.77 28.23
C CYS A 23 -8.02 -2.73 29.34
N LYS A 24 -6.74 -3.05 29.34
CA LYS A 24 -6.07 -3.83 30.40
C LYS A 24 -4.98 -2.98 31.02
N VAL A 25 -4.97 -2.90 32.35
CA VAL A 25 -3.83 -2.35 33.10
C VAL A 25 -2.83 -3.47 33.34
N ASP A 26 -1.59 -3.25 32.94
CA ASP A 26 -0.45 -4.15 33.11
C ASP A 26 0.70 -3.39 33.78
N GLY A 27 0.69 -3.37 35.12
CA GLY A 27 1.58 -2.53 35.92
C GLY A 27 1.33 -1.04 35.67
N ASP A 28 2.37 -0.32 35.23
CA ASP A 28 2.32 1.11 34.95
C ASP A 28 1.81 1.43 33.53
N ARG A 29 1.48 0.41 32.73
CA ARG A 29 1.00 0.57 31.35
C ARG A 29 -0.49 0.25 31.25
N VAL A 30 -1.21 1.07 30.49
CA VAL A 30 -2.56 0.75 30.02
C VAL A 30 -2.50 0.33 28.56
N ILE A 31 -3.09 -0.82 28.26
CA ILE A 31 -3.17 -1.38 26.91
C ILE A 31 -4.63 -1.31 26.47
N TYR A 32 -4.91 -0.53 25.44
CA TYR A 32 -6.25 -0.41 24.85
C TYR A 32 -6.40 -1.37 23.68
N THR A 33 -7.58 -1.97 23.56
CA THR A 33 -7.95 -2.69 22.35
C THR A 33 -8.17 -1.69 21.22
N SER A 34 -7.70 -2.00 20.01
CA SER A 34 -7.90 -1.12 18.86
C SER A 34 -9.39 -1.03 18.52
N ARG A 35 -9.94 0.19 18.46
CA ARG A 35 -11.26 0.46 17.89
C ARG A 35 -11.17 0.45 16.36
N GLN A 36 -12.18 -0.12 15.70
CA GLN A 36 -12.25 -0.12 14.25
C GLN A 36 -12.64 1.28 13.74
N MET A 37 -11.76 1.90 12.94
CA MET A 37 -12.10 3.15 12.27
C MET A 37 -13.08 2.86 11.14
N ARG A 38 -14.24 3.51 11.16
CA ARG A 38 -15.22 3.41 10.06
C ARG A 38 -14.66 4.15 8.85
N VAL A 39 -13.97 3.43 7.97
CA VAL A 39 -13.70 3.92 6.63
C VAL A 39 -15.05 3.98 5.93
N ARG A 40 -15.57 5.20 5.66
CA ARG A 40 -16.81 5.35 4.89
C ARG A 40 -16.61 4.64 3.55
N GLU A 41 -17.69 4.09 2.97
CA GLU A 41 -17.76 3.58 1.58
C GLU A 41 -17.55 4.69 0.53
N VAL A 42 -16.74 5.71 0.83
CA VAL A 42 -16.25 6.65 -0.17
C VAL A 42 -15.33 5.83 -1.06
N SER A 43 -15.65 5.81 -2.36
CA SER A 43 -14.88 5.18 -3.45
C SER A 43 -13.41 5.06 -3.07
N ALA A 44 -12.89 3.83 -3.02
CA ALA A 44 -11.48 3.57 -2.71
C ALA A 44 -10.63 4.62 -3.44
N GLY A 45 -10.01 5.50 -2.66
CA GLY A 45 -9.24 6.62 -3.20
C GLY A 45 -8.12 6.12 -4.10
N ARG A 46 -7.46 7.03 -4.81
CA ARG A 46 -6.29 6.64 -5.61
C ARG A 46 -5.28 5.91 -4.71
N PRO A 47 -4.76 4.74 -5.11
CA PRO A 47 -3.77 4.03 -4.32
C PRO A 47 -2.53 4.91 -4.14
N VAL A 48 -2.01 4.96 -2.91
CA VAL A 48 -0.81 5.74 -2.56
C VAL A 48 0.21 4.77 -1.98
N LEU A 49 1.45 4.83 -2.48
CA LEU A 49 2.56 4.10 -1.90
C LEU A 49 2.81 4.60 -0.47
N CYS A 50 2.95 3.66 0.45
CA CYS A 50 3.22 3.91 1.85
C CYS A 50 4.33 2.99 2.33
N ASP A 51 4.80 3.24 3.56
CA ASP A 51 5.88 2.49 4.20
C ASP A 51 7.20 2.50 3.40
N PHE A 52 7.96 3.58 3.57
CA PHE A 52 9.27 3.76 2.93
C PHE A 52 10.43 3.26 3.82
N GLY A 53 10.17 2.41 4.82
CA GLY A 53 11.20 1.93 5.76
C GLY A 53 12.35 1.20 5.07
N GLU A 54 12.05 0.46 4.00
CA GLU A 54 13.03 -0.30 3.20
C GLU A 54 13.34 0.35 1.84
N ALA A 55 12.85 1.57 1.60
CA ALA A 55 13.03 2.25 0.32
C ALA A 55 14.50 2.62 0.06
N ARG A 56 14.99 2.39 -1.17
CA ARG A 56 16.37 2.69 -1.58
C ARG A 56 16.40 3.60 -2.80
N ILE A 57 17.11 4.72 -2.71
CA ILE A 57 17.27 5.69 -3.80
C ILE A 57 18.55 5.38 -4.59
N GLY A 58 18.43 5.27 -5.91
CA GLY A 58 19.57 5.21 -6.84
C GLY A 58 19.47 4.09 -7.86
N ASP A 59 20.30 4.18 -8.91
CA ASP A 59 20.40 3.18 -10.00
C ASP A 59 21.43 2.08 -9.70
N GLY A 60 21.88 1.98 -8.45
CA GLY A 60 22.86 0.98 -8.01
C GLY A 60 22.26 -0.42 -7.92
N LYS A 61 23.10 -1.44 -8.16
CA LYS A 61 22.71 -2.82 -7.91
C LYS A 61 22.92 -3.17 -6.44
N SER A 62 21.91 -3.77 -5.83
CA SER A 62 21.92 -4.19 -4.42
C SER A 62 21.85 -5.71 -4.32
N ALA A 63 22.24 -6.27 -3.18
CA ALA A 63 22.16 -7.71 -2.89
C ALA A 63 21.49 -8.02 -1.54
N GLU A 64 20.91 -6.98 -0.91
CA GLU A 64 20.22 -7.07 0.36
C GLU A 64 18.81 -7.65 0.18
N ASP A 65 18.25 -8.18 1.27
CA ASP A 65 16.87 -8.66 1.30
C ASP A 65 15.94 -7.51 1.68
N ILE A 66 15.15 -7.04 0.72
CA ILE A 66 14.25 -5.88 0.87
C ILE A 66 12.77 -6.25 0.68
N GLN A 67 12.49 -7.48 0.26
CA GLN A 67 11.15 -7.91 -0.13
C GLN A 67 10.56 -8.88 0.90
N PRO A 68 9.29 -8.67 1.30
CA PRO A 68 8.54 -9.69 2.03
C PRO A 68 8.52 -11.00 1.26
N PHE A 69 8.52 -12.12 1.98
CA PHE A 69 8.70 -13.46 1.41
C PHE A 69 7.78 -13.76 0.21
N LEU A 70 6.50 -13.40 0.29
CA LEU A 70 5.50 -13.66 -0.77
C LEU A 70 5.70 -12.81 -2.04
N TYR A 71 6.39 -11.68 -1.94
CA TYR A 71 6.60 -10.72 -3.02
C TYR A 71 8.02 -10.77 -3.57
N ARG A 72 8.86 -11.68 -3.07
CA ARG A 72 10.29 -11.69 -3.41
C ARG A 72 10.51 -12.07 -4.88
N ALA A 73 11.27 -11.24 -5.58
CA ALA A 73 11.70 -11.48 -6.94
C ALA A 73 12.72 -12.64 -6.98
N PRO A 74 12.79 -13.41 -8.08
CA PRO A 74 13.67 -14.57 -8.17
C PRO A 74 15.15 -14.21 -7.96
N GLU A 75 15.60 -13.06 -8.45
CA GLU A 75 16.96 -12.55 -8.23
C GLU A 75 17.26 -12.25 -6.76
N VAL A 76 16.27 -11.79 -5.99
CA VAL A 76 16.41 -11.54 -4.54
C VAL A 76 16.43 -12.86 -3.78
N ILE A 77 15.59 -13.84 -4.14
CA ILE A 77 15.65 -15.21 -3.59
C ILE A 77 17.04 -15.83 -3.83
N LEU A 78 17.56 -15.67 -5.05
CA LEU A 78 18.86 -16.21 -5.45
C LEU A 78 20.05 -15.39 -4.93
N ARG A 79 19.80 -14.32 -4.14
CA ARG A 79 20.84 -13.40 -3.64
C ARG A 79 21.76 -12.85 -4.74
N LYS A 80 21.19 -12.63 -5.92
CA LYS A 80 21.88 -11.97 -7.02
C LYS A 80 21.70 -10.47 -6.92
N SER A 81 22.57 -9.75 -7.64
CA SER A 81 22.46 -8.31 -7.80
C SER A 81 21.10 -7.96 -8.43
N TRP A 82 20.34 -7.08 -7.81
CA TRP A 82 19.04 -6.64 -8.26
C TRP A 82 18.99 -5.11 -8.42
N ASP A 83 18.02 -4.62 -9.19
CA ASP A 83 17.74 -3.20 -9.41
C ASP A 83 16.24 -2.91 -9.18
N LYS A 84 15.80 -1.67 -9.42
CA LYS A 84 14.40 -1.21 -9.33
C LYS A 84 13.35 -2.10 -10.03
N LYS A 85 13.73 -3.02 -10.93
CA LYS A 85 12.78 -3.96 -11.56
C LYS A 85 12.17 -4.94 -10.58
N VAL A 86 12.77 -5.13 -9.40
CA VAL A 86 12.16 -5.94 -8.33
C VAL A 86 10.82 -5.37 -7.86
N ASP A 87 10.60 -4.06 -7.98
CA ASP A 87 9.31 -3.43 -7.66
C ASP A 87 8.24 -3.73 -8.73
N ILE A 88 8.65 -3.95 -9.99
CA ILE A 88 7.75 -4.40 -11.06
C ILE A 88 7.27 -5.83 -10.77
N TRP A 89 8.16 -6.68 -10.25
CA TRP A 89 7.78 -8.01 -9.79
C TRP A 89 6.76 -7.94 -8.64
N ASN A 90 7.00 -7.09 -7.63
CA ASN A 90 6.05 -6.87 -6.53
C ASN A 90 4.67 -6.48 -7.05
N LEU A 91 4.61 -5.54 -8.01
CA LEU A 91 3.36 -5.06 -8.60
C LEU A 91 2.61 -6.19 -9.34
N GLY A 92 3.33 -7.07 -10.04
CA GLY A 92 2.75 -8.23 -10.71
C GLY A 92 2.14 -9.22 -9.72
N VAL A 93 2.86 -9.54 -8.64
CA VAL A 93 2.37 -10.41 -7.58
C VAL A 93 1.17 -9.76 -6.86
N LEU A 94 1.23 -8.46 -6.56
CA LEU A 94 0.13 -7.72 -5.91
C LEU A 94 -1.13 -7.71 -6.78
N SER A 95 -0.99 -7.51 -8.09
CA SER A 95 -2.14 -7.50 -9.01
C SER A 95 -2.90 -8.83 -8.98
N LYS A 96 -2.19 -9.96 -8.90
CA LYS A 96 -2.82 -11.27 -8.75
C LYS A 96 -3.64 -11.40 -7.46
N HIS A 97 -3.15 -10.84 -6.35
CA HIS A 97 -3.85 -10.90 -5.07
C HIS A 97 -5.01 -9.91 -4.98
N LEU A 98 -4.88 -8.74 -5.63
CA LEU A 98 -5.87 -7.68 -5.59
C LEU A 98 -7.07 -7.98 -6.52
N PHE A 99 -6.82 -8.63 -7.65
CA PHE A 99 -7.85 -8.94 -8.63
C PHE A 99 -8.19 -10.44 -8.61
N ASP A 100 -9.14 -10.81 -7.76
CA ASP A 100 -9.94 -12.02 -7.94
C ASP A 100 -11.14 -11.68 -8.84
N ALA A 101 -10.86 -11.31 -10.10
CA ALA A 101 -11.87 -10.81 -11.01
C ALA A 101 -12.81 -11.95 -11.39
N ARG A 102 -14.10 -11.77 -11.08
CA ARG A 102 -15.17 -12.67 -11.50
C ARG A 102 -15.98 -11.99 -12.59
N ASP A 103 -16.44 -12.76 -13.56
CA ASP A 103 -17.33 -12.27 -14.60
C ASP A 103 -18.78 -12.12 -14.08
N ALA A 104 -19.72 -11.76 -14.97
CA ALA A 104 -21.13 -11.60 -14.62
C ALA A 104 -21.79 -12.90 -14.11
N ASN A 105 -21.19 -14.06 -14.36
CA ASN A 105 -21.64 -15.37 -13.89
C ASN A 105 -20.91 -15.80 -12.61
N ASN A 106 -20.13 -14.89 -12.01
CA ASN A 106 -19.28 -15.14 -10.85
C ASN A 106 -18.19 -16.21 -11.13
N GLU A 107 -17.81 -16.39 -12.39
CA GLU A 107 -16.75 -17.29 -12.84
C GLU A 107 -15.43 -16.53 -12.98
N THR A 108 -14.34 -17.12 -12.49
CA THR A 108 -12.99 -16.57 -12.68
C THR A 108 -12.49 -16.95 -14.07
N THR A 109 -12.50 -16.01 -15.01
CA THR A 109 -11.93 -16.21 -16.35
C THR A 109 -10.60 -15.49 -16.48
N ASN A 110 -9.64 -16.09 -17.19
CA ASN A 110 -8.34 -15.44 -17.42
C ASN A 110 -8.51 -14.03 -18.02
N THR A 111 -9.54 -13.83 -18.84
CA THR A 111 -9.89 -12.55 -19.45
C THR A 111 -10.27 -11.49 -18.40
N CYS A 112 -11.14 -11.78 -17.42
CA CYS A 112 -11.51 -10.77 -16.42
C CYS A 112 -10.33 -10.41 -15.50
N HIS A 113 -9.47 -11.35 -15.14
CA HIS A 113 -8.24 -11.04 -14.39
C HIS A 113 -7.27 -10.16 -15.21
N THR A 114 -7.12 -10.43 -16.51
CA THR A 114 -6.27 -9.60 -17.37
C THR A 114 -6.82 -8.18 -17.54
N VAL A 115 -8.13 -8.02 -17.75
CA VAL A 115 -8.76 -6.70 -17.88
C VAL A 115 -8.65 -5.90 -16.58
N ALA A 116 -8.87 -6.52 -15.43
CA ALA A 116 -8.74 -5.86 -14.13
C ALA A 116 -7.29 -5.44 -13.85
N SER A 117 -6.33 -6.33 -14.12
CA SER A 117 -4.90 -6.02 -13.99
C SER A 117 -4.47 -4.90 -14.94
N ILE A 118 -4.93 -4.94 -16.19
CA ILE A 118 -4.64 -3.92 -17.21
C ILE A 118 -5.26 -2.57 -16.82
N SER A 119 -6.51 -2.54 -16.36
CA SER A 119 -7.20 -1.33 -15.89
C SER A 119 -6.46 -0.70 -14.71
N PHE A 120 -6.00 -1.51 -13.76
CA PHE A 120 -5.15 -1.06 -12.66
C PHE A 120 -3.82 -0.52 -13.15
N LEU A 121 -3.11 -1.24 -14.04
CA LEU A 121 -1.86 -0.76 -14.63
C LEU A 121 -2.06 0.54 -15.39
N TYR A 122 -3.18 0.75 -16.10
CA TYR A 122 -3.49 2.02 -16.77
C TYR A 122 -3.83 3.14 -15.77
N SER A 123 -4.56 2.83 -14.69
CA SER A 123 -4.80 3.77 -13.59
C SER A 123 -3.48 4.20 -12.93
N VAL A 124 -2.59 3.24 -12.70
CA VAL A 124 -1.22 3.47 -12.22
C VAL A 124 -0.39 4.21 -13.28
N ARG A 125 -0.58 3.96 -14.59
CA ARG A 125 0.14 4.63 -15.70
C ARG A 125 -0.26 6.10 -15.89
N THR A 126 -1.42 6.52 -15.37
CA THR A 126 -1.75 7.95 -15.25
C THR A 126 -0.91 8.65 -14.17
N LEU A 127 -0.21 7.89 -13.34
CA LEU A 127 0.96 8.33 -12.58
C LEU A 127 2.16 8.02 -13.48
N ASP A 128 2.86 9.07 -13.90
CA ASP A 128 4.03 8.99 -14.78
C ASP A 128 4.96 7.82 -14.37
N PHE A 129 5.27 6.89 -15.28
CA PHE A 129 6.09 5.70 -14.96
C PHE A 129 7.50 6.09 -14.48
N GLU A 130 7.97 7.28 -14.88
CA GLU A 130 9.19 7.94 -14.38
C GLU A 130 9.08 8.38 -12.91
N SER A 131 7.86 8.54 -12.38
CA SER A 131 7.59 8.86 -10.98
C SER A 131 7.37 7.62 -10.09
N LEU A 132 7.04 6.47 -10.69
CA LEU A 132 6.88 5.20 -9.95
C LEU A 132 8.23 4.52 -9.70
N ILE A 133 9.20 4.74 -10.58
CA ILE A 133 10.62 4.52 -10.29
C ILE A 133 11.09 5.73 -9.48
N MET A 134 11.24 5.59 -8.17
CA MET A 134 11.78 6.58 -7.23
C MET A 134 12.53 7.80 -7.83
N SER A 135 11.77 8.78 -8.35
CA SER A 135 12.14 10.18 -8.19
C SER A 135 11.70 10.55 -6.79
N VAL A 136 12.56 10.26 -5.81
CA VAL A 136 12.58 11.03 -4.57
C VAL A 136 13.04 12.42 -4.95
N LYS A 137 12.11 13.25 -5.41
CA LYS A 137 12.27 14.70 -5.47
C LYS A 137 11.55 15.26 -4.26
N ILE A 138 12.29 15.33 -3.15
CA ILE A 138 11.92 16.14 -1.99
C ILE A 138 11.76 17.56 -2.51
N ASP A 139 10.51 18.02 -2.64
CA ASP A 139 10.21 19.43 -2.91
C ASP A 139 10.65 20.24 -1.68
N ARG A 140 11.84 20.84 -1.76
CA ARG A 140 12.26 21.87 -0.82
C ARG A 140 11.49 23.15 -1.12
N ARG A 141 10.27 23.26 -0.61
CA ARG A 141 9.63 24.54 -0.35
C ARG A 141 9.00 24.54 1.04
N ILE A 142 9.86 24.66 2.04
CA ILE A 142 9.49 25.26 3.31
C ILE A 142 9.89 26.74 3.18
N PRO A 143 8.95 27.70 3.05
CA PRO A 143 9.31 29.09 3.24
C PRO A 143 9.67 29.31 4.72
N LYS A 144 10.71 30.11 4.94
CA LYS A 144 11.09 30.59 6.28
C LYS A 144 10.04 31.53 6.85
#